data_AF-A0A6N8I466-F1
#
_entry.id   AF-A0A6N8I466-F1
#
_cell.length_a   1.000
_cell.length_b   1.000
_cell.length_c   1.000
_cell.angle_alpha   90.00
_cell.angle_beta   90.00
_cell.angle_gamma   90.00
#
_symmetry.space_group_name_H-M   'P 1'
#
loop_
_entity.id
_entity.type
_entity.pdbx_description
1 polymer ?
#
loop_
_entity_poly.entity_id
_entity_poly.type
_entity_poly.pdbx_seq_one_letter_code
_entity_poly.pdbx_strand_id
1 'polypeptide(L)'
;MTPLHGYQLGAFPVGTRLKFGSIFGNPIVMKIANISGNNVTLITDGIIARYAYDAKEPANGDSSRVSYGNNRYVLSNIHQWLNSEAGAGSWYVAQHSVDQAPDSTSVVSANPYKSAAGFLNGFSVKEKNYLKTKTITVGKSSTDGSGTETTNARVWLPSGTEVGLSTDYTEGSQLQAFSDNNSRIAYETADCAAYTGGTAGAAWYYWLRTPYPSYSYYVRVVVSDGTLGDFGSAYHGDNGVRPLCVLDSSVLLSLTPDASGAYTVL
;
A
#
# COMPACT_ATOMS: atom_id res chain seq x y z
N MET A 1 33.63 19.44 1.20
CA MET A 1 32.42 18.65 1.54
C MET A 1 32.87 17.46 2.35
N THR A 2 32.54 17.43 3.64
CA THR A 2 32.73 16.22 4.46
C THR A 2 31.87 15.13 3.82
N PRO A 3 32.39 13.92 3.54
CA PRO A 3 31.55 12.83 3.08
C PRO A 3 30.40 12.65 4.07
N LEU A 4 29.16 12.56 3.58
CA LEU A 4 28.04 12.19 4.43
C LEU A 4 28.29 10.74 4.86
N HIS A 5 28.81 10.57 6.07
CA HIS A 5 28.97 9.24 6.66
C HIS A 5 27.59 8.77 7.10
N GLY A 6 27.16 7.63 6.56
CA GLY A 6 25.92 6.96 6.93
C GLY A 6 26.14 5.45 6.98
N TYR A 7 25.22 4.75 7.63
CA TYR A 7 25.20 3.30 7.62
C TYR A 7 24.37 2.80 6.45
N GLN A 8 24.82 1.72 5.80
CA GLN A 8 24.07 1.06 4.75
C GLN A 8 22.76 0.49 5.32
N LEU A 9 21.66 0.72 4.61
CA LEU A 9 20.32 0.27 4.97
C LEU A 9 20.28 -1.24 5.27
N GLY A 10 20.99 -2.05 4.47
CA GLY A 10 21.02 -3.51 4.66
C GLY A 10 21.78 -3.99 5.91
N ALA A 11 22.49 -3.10 6.61
CA ALA A 11 23.15 -3.43 7.88
C ALA A 11 22.21 -3.30 9.10
N PHE A 12 21.03 -2.68 8.91
CA PHE A 12 20.06 -2.51 9.99
C PHE A 12 19.18 -3.76 10.16
N PRO A 13 18.74 -4.07 11.38
CA PRO A 13 17.84 -5.19 11.61
C PRO A 13 16.44 -4.91 11.04
N VAL A 14 15.72 -5.99 10.72
CA VAL A 14 14.26 -5.96 10.46
C VAL A 14 13.57 -5.28 11.63
N GLY A 15 12.57 -4.42 11.33
CA GLY A 15 11.89 -3.59 12.32
C GLY A 15 12.49 -2.19 12.51
N THR A 16 13.67 -1.90 11.94
CA THR A 16 14.24 -0.55 11.97
C THR A 16 13.33 0.46 11.28
N ARG A 17 13.12 1.62 11.91
CA ARG A 17 12.25 2.69 11.41
C ARG A 17 13.06 3.77 10.70
N LEU A 18 12.56 4.27 9.58
CA LEU A 18 13.22 5.31 8.78
C LEU A 18 12.19 6.20 8.08
N LYS A 19 12.56 7.44 7.78
CA LYS A 19 11.76 8.35 6.97
C LYS A 19 12.10 8.19 5.50
N PHE A 20 11.07 7.96 4.67
CA PHE A 20 11.22 7.85 3.23
C PHE A 20 9.88 8.13 2.52
N GLY A 21 9.88 9.14 1.65
CA GLY A 21 8.69 9.67 1.01
C GLY A 21 7.87 10.59 1.92
N SER A 22 6.85 11.22 1.35
CA SER A 22 5.90 12.04 2.09
C SER A 22 4.46 11.84 1.61
N ILE A 23 3.50 12.09 2.50
CA ILE A 23 2.08 12.15 2.20
C ILE A 23 1.47 13.34 2.95
N PHE A 24 0.55 14.05 2.32
CA PHE A 24 -0.05 15.28 2.88
C PHE A 24 0.97 16.36 3.30
N GLY A 25 2.16 16.34 2.69
CA GLY A 25 3.27 17.25 3.01
C GLY A 25 4.14 16.83 4.19
N ASN A 26 3.84 15.69 4.83
CA ASN A 26 4.56 15.19 6.00
C ASN A 26 5.38 13.92 5.67
N PRO A 27 6.60 13.77 6.23
CA PRO A 27 7.42 12.58 6.00
C PRO A 27 6.73 11.29 6.48
N ILE A 28 6.80 10.25 5.66
CA ILE A 28 6.28 8.92 6.03
C ILE A 28 7.33 8.17 6.84
N VAL A 29 6.92 7.61 7.98
CA VAL A 29 7.73 6.62 8.71
C VAL A 29 7.50 5.24 8.13
N MET A 30 8.56 4.67 7.59
CA MET A 30 8.68 3.31 7.11
C MET A 30 9.33 2.41 8.16
N LYS A 31 9.15 1.10 8.01
CA LYS A 31 9.79 0.05 8.78
C LYS A 31 10.40 -0.99 7.84
N ILE A 32 11.61 -1.48 8.14
CA ILE A 32 12.20 -2.61 7.41
C ILE A 32 11.35 -3.86 7.66
N ALA A 33 10.70 -4.34 6.60
CA ALA A 33 9.84 -5.52 6.63
C ALA A 33 10.60 -6.81 6.30
N ASN A 34 11.63 -6.72 5.43
CA ASN A 34 12.39 -7.88 4.98
C ASN A 34 13.76 -7.48 4.43
N ILE A 35 14.76 -8.35 4.58
CA ILE A 35 16.07 -8.21 3.93
C ILE A 35 16.35 -9.50 3.14
N SER A 36 16.56 -9.37 1.83
CA SER A 36 16.86 -10.50 0.95
C SER A 36 17.96 -10.10 -0.04
N GLY A 37 19.20 -10.51 0.26
CA GLY A 37 20.38 -10.05 -0.46
C GLY A 37 20.46 -8.51 -0.47
N ASN A 38 20.53 -7.91 -1.66
CA ASN A 38 20.58 -6.45 -1.82
C ASN A 38 19.19 -5.78 -1.86
N ASN A 39 18.11 -6.52 -1.63
CA ASN A 39 16.76 -5.96 -1.58
C ASN A 39 16.33 -5.79 -0.13
N VAL A 40 16.05 -4.55 0.26
CA VAL A 40 15.43 -4.23 1.55
C VAL A 40 13.99 -3.79 1.28
N THR A 41 13.04 -4.61 1.71
CA THR A 41 11.61 -4.30 1.61
C THR A 41 11.22 -3.45 2.81
N LEU A 42 10.61 -2.30 2.53
CA LEU A 42 10.01 -1.42 3.52
C LEU A 42 8.49 -1.55 3.49
N ILE A 43 7.85 -1.36 4.63
CA ILE A 43 6.41 -1.12 4.77
C ILE A 43 6.19 0.20 5.50
N THR A 44 5.10 0.91 5.22
CA THR A 44 4.72 2.01 6.12
C THR A 44 4.46 1.47 7.52
N ASP A 45 5.04 2.13 8.53
CA ASP A 45 5.02 1.64 9.91
C ASP A 45 3.57 1.57 10.44
N GLY A 46 2.78 2.61 10.11
CA GLY A 46 1.34 2.69 10.33
C GLY A 46 0.52 2.84 9.04
N ILE A 47 -0.79 2.99 9.22
CA ILE A 47 -1.75 3.30 8.14
C ILE A 47 -1.64 4.79 7.82
N ILE A 48 -1.28 5.09 6.58
CA ILE A 48 -0.91 6.46 6.15
C ILE A 48 -2.09 7.27 5.58
N ALA A 49 -3.14 6.59 5.15
CA ALA A 49 -4.37 7.17 4.63
C ALA A 49 -5.48 6.10 4.65
N ARG A 50 -6.73 6.53 4.56
CA ARG A 50 -7.88 5.67 4.28
C ARG A 50 -8.42 5.97 2.89
N TYR A 51 -8.33 5.00 1.99
CA TYR A 51 -8.84 5.12 0.61
C TYR A 51 -9.47 3.82 0.15
N ALA A 52 -10.42 3.95 -0.78
CA ALA A 52 -11.01 2.80 -1.43
C ALA A 52 -9.96 2.09 -2.29
N TYR A 53 -10.03 0.77 -2.30
CA TYR A 53 -9.22 -0.05 -3.19
C TYR A 53 -9.52 0.29 -4.65
N ASP A 54 -10.81 0.35 -4.98
CA ASP A 54 -11.30 0.69 -6.30
C ASP A 54 -12.74 1.23 -6.27
N ALA A 55 -13.06 2.16 -7.18
CA ALA A 55 -14.40 2.72 -7.27
C ALA A 55 -15.42 1.73 -7.83
N LYS A 56 -16.70 1.95 -7.52
CA LYS A 56 -17.81 1.29 -8.23
C LYS A 56 -17.75 1.59 -9.72
N GLU A 57 -18.14 0.64 -10.54
CA GLU A 57 -18.13 0.76 -12.01
C GLU A 57 -19.58 0.71 -12.55
N PRO A 58 -20.32 1.84 -12.63
CA PRO A 58 -21.77 1.83 -12.88
C PRO A 58 -22.20 1.20 -14.21
N ALA A 59 -21.30 1.15 -15.19
CA ALA A 59 -21.52 0.58 -16.50
C ALA A 59 -20.98 -0.86 -16.65
N ASN A 60 -20.51 -1.49 -15.56
CA ASN A 60 -19.98 -2.85 -15.61
C ASN A 60 -21.10 -3.89 -15.83
N GLY A 61 -20.78 -4.98 -16.54
CA GLY A 61 -21.69 -6.12 -16.73
C GLY A 61 -21.84 -7.02 -15.50
N ASP A 62 -20.90 -6.96 -14.55
CA ASP A 62 -20.99 -7.62 -13.23
C ASP A 62 -21.71 -6.69 -12.24
N SER A 63 -22.90 -7.11 -11.80
CA SER A 63 -23.74 -6.34 -10.88
C SER A 63 -23.09 -6.07 -9.52
N SER A 64 -22.13 -6.90 -9.12
CA SER A 64 -21.36 -6.70 -7.90
C SER A 64 -20.36 -5.57 -8.07
N ARG A 65 -19.67 -5.48 -9.22
CA ARG A 65 -18.75 -4.37 -9.51
C ARG A 65 -19.47 -3.03 -9.68
N VAL A 66 -20.67 -3.06 -10.24
CA VAL A 66 -21.58 -1.89 -10.30
C VAL A 66 -21.85 -1.34 -8.90
N SER A 67 -22.03 -2.21 -7.91
CA SER A 67 -22.47 -1.83 -6.57
C SER A 67 -21.33 -1.62 -5.58
N TYR A 68 -20.21 -2.30 -5.77
CA TYR A 68 -19.19 -2.49 -4.72
C TYR A 68 -17.73 -2.35 -5.20
N GLY A 69 -17.50 -2.03 -6.47
CA GLY A 69 -16.16 -1.86 -7.06
C GLY A 69 -15.47 -3.16 -7.45
N ASN A 70 -14.24 -3.06 -7.96
CA ASN A 70 -13.52 -4.16 -8.57
C ASN A 70 -12.32 -4.61 -7.71
N ASN A 71 -12.22 -5.90 -7.39
CA ASN A 71 -11.12 -6.42 -6.58
C ASN A 71 -9.84 -6.76 -7.36
N ARG A 72 -9.83 -6.56 -8.68
CA ARG A 72 -8.68 -6.89 -9.52
C ARG A 72 -7.56 -5.85 -9.40
N TYR A 73 -6.53 -6.16 -8.61
CA TYR A 73 -5.48 -5.22 -8.23
C TYR A 73 -4.81 -4.49 -9.41
N VAL A 74 -4.53 -5.20 -10.52
CA VAL A 74 -3.82 -4.60 -11.67
C VAL A 74 -4.59 -3.48 -12.35
N LEU A 75 -5.92 -3.43 -12.18
CA LEU A 75 -6.79 -2.39 -12.72
C LEU A 75 -7.19 -1.35 -11.66
N SER A 76 -6.88 -1.61 -10.39
CA SER A 76 -7.40 -0.84 -9.28
C SER A 76 -6.90 0.61 -9.26
N ASN A 77 -7.80 1.51 -8.87
CA ASN A 77 -7.48 2.91 -8.60
C ASN A 77 -6.30 3.04 -7.60
N ILE A 78 -6.26 2.21 -6.55
CA ILE A 78 -5.21 2.29 -5.53
C ILE A 78 -3.83 1.91 -6.09
N HIS A 79 -3.73 0.92 -6.97
CA HIS A 79 -2.47 0.56 -7.60
C HIS A 79 -1.94 1.69 -8.49
N GLN A 80 -2.82 2.31 -9.28
CA GLN A 80 -2.47 3.45 -10.13
C GLN A 80 -2.05 4.66 -9.30
N TRP A 81 -2.80 5.01 -8.25
CA TRP A 81 -2.46 6.11 -7.36
C TRP A 81 -1.10 5.89 -6.66
N LEU A 82 -0.85 4.69 -6.12
CA LEU A 82 0.42 4.33 -5.45
C LEU A 82 1.65 4.50 -6.35
N ASN A 83 1.50 4.37 -7.68
CA ASN A 83 2.61 4.41 -8.63
C ASN A 83 2.69 5.69 -9.46
N SER A 84 1.78 6.65 -9.23
CA SER A 84 1.72 7.90 -10.00
C SER A 84 2.55 9.01 -9.38
N GLU A 85 3.32 9.71 -10.22
CA GLU A 85 4.06 10.93 -9.87
C GLU A 85 3.27 12.21 -10.21
N ALA A 86 2.08 12.06 -10.79
CA ALA A 86 1.30 13.18 -11.28
C ALA A 86 0.83 14.08 -10.13
N GLY A 87 0.73 15.38 -10.41
CA GLY A 87 0.17 16.35 -9.48
C GLY A 87 -1.32 16.12 -9.20
N ALA A 88 -1.85 16.92 -8.28
CA ALA A 88 -3.23 16.86 -7.84
C ALA A 88 -4.23 16.80 -9.01
N GLY A 89 -5.10 15.78 -9.01
CA GLY A 89 -6.18 15.65 -9.99
C GLY A 89 -5.80 15.03 -11.33
N SER A 90 -4.52 14.68 -11.54
CA SER A 90 -3.99 14.28 -12.86
C SER A 90 -3.46 12.84 -12.94
N TRP A 91 -3.53 12.07 -11.86
CA TRP A 91 -2.96 10.72 -11.83
C TRP A 91 -3.86 9.66 -12.48
N TYR A 92 -5.17 9.87 -12.48
CA TYR A 92 -6.13 8.87 -12.93
C TYR A 92 -6.18 8.78 -14.45
N VAL A 93 -6.12 7.55 -14.96
CA VAL A 93 -6.38 7.20 -16.36
C VAL A 93 -7.18 5.90 -16.37
N ALA A 94 -8.33 5.89 -17.05
CA ALA A 94 -9.17 4.70 -17.16
C ALA A 94 -8.35 3.49 -17.68
N GLN A 95 -8.37 2.38 -16.94
CA GLN A 95 -7.65 1.14 -17.25
C GLN A 95 -8.46 0.19 -18.15
N HIS A 96 -9.78 0.40 -18.25
CA HIS A 96 -10.69 -0.31 -19.15
C HIS A 96 -11.92 0.55 -19.46
N SER A 97 -12.79 0.06 -20.36
CA SER A 97 -13.89 0.85 -20.96
C SER A 97 -14.97 1.32 -20.00
N VAL A 98 -15.05 0.73 -18.81
CA VAL A 98 -16.06 1.02 -17.77
C VAL A 98 -15.43 1.38 -16.43
N ASP A 99 -14.11 1.63 -16.42
CA ASP A 99 -13.38 2.06 -15.24
C ASP A 99 -13.91 3.41 -14.76
N GLN A 100 -13.91 3.61 -13.45
CA GLN A 100 -14.45 4.79 -12.80
C GLN A 100 -13.39 5.38 -11.86
N ALA A 101 -13.25 6.71 -11.90
CA ALA A 101 -12.37 7.40 -10.98
C ALA A 101 -12.98 7.45 -9.57
N PRO A 102 -12.16 7.41 -8.49
CA PRO A 102 -12.63 7.54 -7.11
C PRO A 102 -12.85 9.01 -6.76
N ASP A 103 -13.78 9.68 -7.44
CA ASP A 103 -13.94 11.14 -7.44
C ASP A 103 -15.03 11.66 -6.50
N SER A 104 -15.89 10.78 -6.00
CA SER A 104 -17.05 11.17 -5.21
C SER A 104 -17.56 10.02 -4.34
N THR A 105 -18.34 10.35 -3.30
CA THR A 105 -18.90 9.35 -2.39
C THR A 105 -20.07 8.55 -2.97
N SER A 106 -20.46 8.79 -4.23
CA SER A 106 -21.40 7.93 -4.94
C SER A 106 -20.73 6.63 -5.40
N VAL A 107 -19.44 6.71 -5.73
CA VAL A 107 -18.63 5.61 -6.29
C VAL A 107 -17.62 5.03 -5.30
N VAL A 108 -17.31 5.73 -4.20
CA VAL A 108 -16.59 5.18 -3.04
C VAL A 108 -17.34 5.50 -1.75
N SER A 109 -17.23 4.72 -0.68
CA SER A 109 -18.03 4.96 0.55
C SER A 109 -17.56 6.16 1.37
N ALA A 110 -16.29 6.53 1.26
CA ALA A 110 -15.64 7.63 1.97
C ALA A 110 -14.39 8.07 1.20
N ASN A 111 -13.78 9.19 1.61
CA ASN A 111 -12.46 9.64 1.17
C ASN A 111 -12.21 9.53 -0.35
N PRO A 112 -13.05 10.16 -1.21
CA PRO A 112 -12.72 10.26 -2.63
C PRO A 112 -11.37 10.95 -2.81
N TYR A 113 -10.54 10.41 -3.69
CA TYR A 113 -9.11 10.77 -3.78
C TYR A 113 -8.61 11.00 -5.20
N LYS A 114 -9.51 11.05 -6.20
CA LYS A 114 -9.17 11.47 -7.57
C LYS A 114 -8.47 12.84 -7.58
N SER A 115 -8.92 13.78 -6.75
CA SER A 115 -8.37 15.14 -6.68
C SER A 115 -7.00 15.21 -5.99
N ALA A 116 -6.61 14.19 -5.22
CA ALA A 116 -5.29 14.14 -4.59
C ALA A 116 -4.19 14.02 -5.65
N ALA A 117 -2.95 14.34 -5.27
CA ALA A 117 -1.79 14.01 -6.09
C ALA A 117 -1.55 12.49 -6.04
N GLY A 118 -0.89 11.95 -7.08
CA GLY A 118 -0.40 10.57 -7.03
C GLY A 118 0.56 10.36 -5.86
N PHE A 119 0.63 9.16 -5.31
CA PHE A 119 1.41 8.89 -4.09
C PHE A 119 2.90 9.26 -4.25
N LEU A 120 3.50 8.93 -5.40
CA LEU A 120 4.91 9.23 -5.69
C LEU A 120 5.16 10.70 -6.02
N ASN A 121 4.11 11.52 -6.16
CA ASN A 121 4.28 12.98 -6.24
C ASN A 121 4.87 13.55 -4.94
N GLY A 122 4.56 12.94 -3.80
CA GLY A 122 5.12 13.31 -2.50
C GLY A 122 6.58 12.90 -2.29
N PHE A 123 7.20 12.20 -3.24
CA PHE A 123 8.58 11.73 -3.13
C PHE A 123 9.50 12.68 -3.89
N SER A 124 10.63 13.02 -3.30
CA SER A 124 11.69 13.75 -3.99
C SER A 124 12.24 12.96 -5.17
N VAL A 125 12.88 13.65 -6.12
CA VAL A 125 13.56 12.99 -7.26
C VAL A 125 14.55 11.94 -6.78
N LYS A 126 15.29 12.24 -5.71
CA LYS A 126 16.27 11.33 -5.12
C LYS A 126 15.62 10.06 -4.57
N GLU A 127 14.55 10.21 -3.79
CA GLU A 127 13.84 9.05 -3.23
C GLU A 127 13.23 8.18 -4.33
N LYS A 128 12.65 8.80 -5.37
CA LYS A 128 12.12 8.06 -6.53
C LYS A 128 13.19 7.25 -7.25
N ASN A 129 14.43 7.74 -7.31
CA ASN A 129 15.56 7.02 -7.90
C ASN A 129 16.04 5.84 -7.04
N TYR A 130 15.74 5.83 -5.73
CA TYR A 130 16.05 4.68 -4.86
C TYR A 130 15.01 3.56 -4.95
N LEU A 131 13.79 3.86 -5.38
CA LEU A 131 12.72 2.86 -5.54
C LEU A 131 13.07 1.86 -6.65
N LYS A 132 13.14 0.57 -6.29
CA LYS A 132 13.23 -0.51 -7.29
C LYS A 132 11.85 -0.80 -7.86
N THR A 133 11.75 -0.86 -9.18
CA THR A 133 10.59 -1.46 -9.85
C THR A 133 10.63 -2.98 -9.67
N LYS A 134 9.55 -3.56 -9.18
CA LYS A 134 9.38 -4.99 -8.96
C LYS A 134 8.22 -5.50 -9.79
N THR A 135 8.41 -6.65 -10.42
CA THR A 135 7.29 -7.47 -10.88
C THR A 135 6.71 -8.21 -9.68
N ILE A 136 5.45 -7.94 -9.36
CA ILE A 136 4.73 -8.54 -8.23
C ILE A 136 3.64 -9.48 -8.74
N THR A 137 3.43 -10.57 -8.01
CA THR A 137 2.33 -11.51 -8.25
C THR A 137 1.07 -11.05 -7.53
N VAL A 138 -0.07 -11.15 -8.21
CA VAL A 138 -1.39 -10.81 -7.67
C VAL A 138 -2.42 -11.88 -8.01
N GLY A 139 -3.37 -12.12 -7.11
CA GLY A 139 -4.48 -13.04 -7.33
C GLY A 139 -5.53 -12.49 -8.31
N LYS A 140 -6.31 -13.41 -8.89
CA LYS A 140 -7.50 -13.11 -9.71
C LYS A 140 -8.71 -13.84 -9.16
N SER A 141 -9.83 -13.13 -9.06
CA SER A 141 -11.11 -13.75 -8.71
C SER A 141 -11.56 -14.76 -9.79
N SER A 142 -12.53 -15.61 -9.47
CA SER A 142 -13.13 -16.54 -10.42
C SER A 142 -13.79 -15.82 -11.60
N THR A 143 -14.36 -14.63 -11.37
CA THR A 143 -14.88 -13.73 -12.43
C THR A 143 -13.79 -13.32 -13.42
N ASP A 144 -12.53 -13.24 -12.98
CA ASP A 144 -11.36 -12.89 -13.82
C ASP A 144 -10.56 -14.13 -14.29
N GLY A 145 -11.18 -15.30 -14.26
CA GLY A 145 -10.59 -16.55 -14.73
C GLY A 145 -9.62 -17.22 -13.76
N SER A 146 -9.67 -16.89 -12.47
CA SER A 146 -8.90 -17.54 -11.38
C SER A 146 -7.37 -17.45 -11.54
N GLY A 147 -6.64 -18.00 -10.56
CA GLY A 147 -5.18 -18.07 -10.59
C GLY A 147 -4.51 -16.74 -10.27
N THR A 148 -3.31 -16.52 -10.80
CA THR A 148 -2.52 -15.31 -10.56
C THR A 148 -2.16 -14.61 -11.87
N GLU A 149 -1.84 -13.32 -11.76
CA GLU A 149 -1.21 -12.52 -12.80
C GLU A 149 -0.07 -11.69 -12.20
N THR A 150 0.62 -10.91 -13.03
CA THR A 150 1.72 -10.05 -12.56
C THR A 150 1.55 -8.62 -13.04
N THR A 151 2.02 -7.67 -12.24
CA THR A 151 2.15 -6.26 -12.62
C THR A 151 3.48 -5.70 -12.12
N ASN A 152 3.94 -4.60 -12.72
CA ASN A 152 5.12 -3.89 -12.26
C ASN A 152 4.72 -2.77 -11.31
N ALA A 153 5.42 -2.67 -10.17
CA ALA A 153 5.17 -1.64 -9.17
C ALA A 153 6.48 -1.16 -8.56
N ARG A 154 6.55 0.14 -8.26
CA ARG A 154 7.55 0.70 -7.33
C ARG A 154 7.02 0.70 -5.89
N VAL A 155 5.70 0.84 -5.74
CA VAL A 155 4.99 0.83 -4.47
C VAL A 155 3.71 -0.01 -4.62
N TRP A 156 3.41 -0.87 -3.65
CA TRP A 156 2.24 -1.77 -3.74
C TRP A 156 1.65 -2.13 -2.37
N LEU A 157 0.38 -2.53 -2.32
CA LEU A 157 -0.22 -3.08 -1.11
C LEU A 157 0.33 -4.49 -0.80
N PRO A 158 0.56 -4.84 0.47
CA PRO A 158 1.02 -6.17 0.84
C PRO A 158 0.02 -7.27 0.43
N SER A 159 0.50 -8.48 0.18
CA SER A 159 -0.38 -9.65 -0.02
C SER A 159 -0.58 -10.41 1.28
N GLY A 160 -1.60 -11.29 1.30
CA GLY A 160 -1.79 -12.26 2.38
C GLY A 160 -0.55 -13.12 2.61
N THR A 161 0.06 -13.63 1.54
CA THR A 161 1.30 -14.41 1.62
C THR A 161 2.44 -13.62 2.26
N GLU A 162 2.64 -12.35 1.86
CA GLU A 162 3.72 -11.51 2.39
C GLU A 162 3.54 -11.19 3.87
N VAL A 163 2.29 -11.07 4.35
CA VAL A 163 2.00 -10.85 5.78
C VAL A 163 1.84 -12.15 6.57
N GLY A 164 2.10 -13.31 5.97
CA GLY A 164 2.04 -14.61 6.64
C GLY A 164 0.63 -15.10 6.94
N LEU A 165 -0.35 -14.72 6.11
CA LEU A 165 -1.73 -15.21 6.17
C LEU A 165 -1.98 -16.23 5.05
N SER A 166 -2.69 -17.31 5.39
CA SER A 166 -3.12 -18.31 4.41
C SER A 166 -4.28 -17.77 3.58
N THR A 167 -4.11 -17.77 2.27
CA THR A 167 -5.14 -17.36 1.30
C THR A 167 -5.16 -18.35 0.14
N ASP A 168 -6.05 -18.12 -0.82
CA ASP A 168 -6.17 -18.92 -2.04
C ASP A 168 -5.01 -18.73 -3.03
N TYR A 169 -4.09 -17.79 -2.75
CA TYR A 169 -3.02 -17.39 -3.64
C TYR A 169 -1.64 -17.44 -2.96
N THR A 170 -0.63 -17.69 -3.79
CA THR A 170 0.80 -17.54 -3.42
C THR A 170 1.35 -16.29 -4.08
N GLU A 171 1.30 -15.17 -3.37
CA GLU A 171 1.68 -13.84 -3.86
C GLU A 171 2.99 -13.37 -3.23
N GLY A 172 4.09 -14.03 -3.58
CA GLY A 172 5.43 -13.74 -3.04
C GLY A 172 5.83 -14.69 -1.92
N SER A 173 6.48 -14.18 -0.88
CA SER A 173 6.92 -14.94 0.29
C SER A 173 6.73 -14.11 1.55
N GLN A 174 6.46 -14.78 2.66
CA GLN A 174 6.28 -14.14 3.96
C GLN A 174 7.50 -13.27 4.32
N LEU A 175 7.24 -12.01 4.65
CA LEU A 175 8.27 -11.05 5.05
C LEU A 175 8.63 -11.26 6.53
N GLN A 176 9.92 -11.13 6.86
CA GLN A 176 10.46 -11.40 8.19
C GLN A 176 9.78 -10.61 9.34
N ALA A 177 9.23 -9.43 9.04
CA ALA A 177 8.53 -8.62 10.03
C ALA A 177 7.16 -9.16 10.46
N PHE A 178 6.63 -10.19 9.80
CA PHE A 178 5.33 -10.76 10.12
C PHE A 178 5.47 -12.19 10.61
N SER A 179 5.32 -12.42 11.92
CA SER A 179 5.41 -13.74 12.56
C SER A 179 4.09 -14.22 13.15
N ASP A 180 3.22 -13.29 13.53
CA ASP A 180 1.96 -13.55 14.23
C ASP A 180 0.96 -12.39 14.02
N ASN A 181 -0.20 -12.48 14.66
CA ASN A 181 -1.23 -11.44 14.58
C ASN A 181 -0.72 -10.08 15.09
N ASN A 182 0.02 -10.05 16.20
CA ASN A 182 0.51 -8.80 16.79
C ASN A 182 1.45 -8.06 15.84
N SER A 183 2.29 -8.80 15.12
CA SER A 183 3.22 -8.24 14.13
C SER A 183 2.52 -7.60 12.93
N ARG A 184 1.27 -8.00 12.64
CA ARG A 184 0.44 -7.48 11.56
C ARG A 184 -0.34 -6.23 11.95
N ILE A 185 -0.71 -6.06 13.24
CA ILE A 185 -1.48 -4.90 13.70
C ILE A 185 -0.83 -3.60 13.20
N ALA A 186 -1.66 -2.74 12.61
CA ALA A 186 -1.26 -1.43 12.11
C ALA A 186 -2.12 -0.37 12.77
N TYR A 187 -1.48 0.76 13.11
CA TYR A 187 -2.12 1.87 13.78
C TYR A 187 -2.23 3.05 12.83
N GLU A 188 -3.31 3.80 12.94
CA GLU A 188 -3.51 5.02 12.17
C GLU A 188 -2.52 6.09 12.57
N THR A 189 -1.86 6.70 11.59
CA THR A 189 -0.97 7.83 11.85
C THR A 189 -1.77 9.09 12.18
N ALA A 190 -1.11 10.09 12.77
CA ALA A 190 -1.70 11.41 12.97
C ALA A 190 -2.18 12.02 11.65
N ASP A 191 -1.40 11.85 10.57
CA ASP A 191 -1.77 12.32 9.23
C ASP A 191 -3.00 11.60 8.68
N CYS A 192 -3.07 10.26 8.82
CA CYS A 192 -4.25 9.50 8.41
C CYS A 192 -5.53 10.05 9.08
N ALA A 193 -5.48 10.23 10.41
CA ALA A 193 -6.59 10.74 11.19
C ALA A 193 -6.98 12.18 10.80
N ALA A 194 -5.99 13.03 10.51
CA ALA A 194 -6.21 14.43 10.16
C ALA A 194 -6.78 14.63 8.74
N TYR A 195 -6.35 13.84 7.77
CA TYR A 195 -6.64 14.08 6.35
C TYR A 195 -7.67 13.12 5.75
N THR A 196 -7.79 11.91 6.29
CA THR A 196 -8.70 10.87 5.77
C THR A 196 -9.61 10.26 6.83
N GLY A 197 -9.64 10.87 8.02
CA GLY A 197 -10.44 10.44 9.16
C GLY A 197 -9.83 9.26 9.93
N GLY A 198 -10.50 8.86 11.01
CA GLY A 198 -10.03 7.85 11.95
C GLY A 198 -9.54 8.42 13.28
N THR A 199 -8.83 7.63 14.06
CA THR A 199 -8.28 8.03 15.37
C THR A 199 -6.80 7.69 15.42
N ALA A 200 -5.94 8.71 15.56
CA ALA A 200 -4.51 8.52 15.63
C ALA A 200 -4.14 7.53 16.76
N GLY A 201 -3.34 6.52 16.43
CA GLY A 201 -2.95 5.45 17.36
C GLY A 201 -3.99 4.34 17.56
N ALA A 202 -5.16 4.40 16.93
CA ALA A 202 -6.10 3.28 16.93
C ALA A 202 -5.64 2.19 15.97
N ALA A 203 -5.80 0.92 16.37
CA ALA A 203 -5.64 -0.20 15.47
C ALA A 203 -6.77 -0.20 14.44
N TRP A 204 -6.43 -0.35 13.16
CA TRP A 204 -7.42 -0.29 12.10
C TRP A 204 -7.14 -1.29 10.98
N TYR A 205 -8.12 -1.45 10.11
CA TYR A 205 -8.10 -2.42 9.04
C TYR A 205 -7.22 -1.86 7.91
N TYR A 206 -6.49 -2.70 7.20
CA TYR A 206 -5.77 -2.27 6.01
C TYR A 206 -5.87 -3.26 4.87
N TRP A 207 -5.85 -2.71 3.65
CA TRP A 207 -5.98 -3.48 2.43
C TRP A 207 -4.79 -4.39 2.18
N LEU A 208 -5.10 -5.61 1.73
CA LEU A 208 -4.16 -6.44 1.00
C LEU A 208 -4.42 -6.27 -0.51
N ARG A 209 -3.43 -6.53 -1.35
CA ARG A 209 -3.65 -6.67 -2.81
C ARG A 209 -4.35 -7.98 -3.19
N THR A 210 -4.53 -8.87 -2.21
CA THR A 210 -5.11 -10.20 -2.40
C THR A 210 -6.63 -10.09 -2.55
N PRO A 211 -7.22 -10.54 -3.67
CA PRO A 211 -8.67 -10.56 -3.81
C PRO A 211 -9.29 -11.71 -2.99
N TYR A 212 -10.59 -11.62 -2.71
CA TYR A 212 -11.37 -12.79 -2.37
C TYR A 212 -11.73 -13.55 -3.65
N PRO A 213 -11.48 -14.87 -3.73
CA PRO A 213 -11.59 -15.60 -5.00
C PRO A 213 -13.01 -15.67 -5.55
N SER A 214 -14.01 -15.81 -4.69
CA SER A 214 -15.39 -16.13 -5.12
C SER A 214 -16.25 -14.91 -5.42
N TYR A 215 -15.78 -13.70 -5.10
CA TYR A 215 -16.56 -12.46 -5.25
C TYR A 215 -15.71 -11.37 -5.88
N SER A 216 -16.15 -10.83 -7.02
CA SER A 216 -15.41 -9.88 -7.87
C SER A 216 -15.18 -8.48 -7.28
N TYR A 217 -15.65 -8.24 -6.04
CA TYR A 217 -15.60 -6.97 -5.35
C TYR A 217 -15.01 -7.06 -3.93
N TYR A 218 -14.86 -8.26 -3.37
CA TYR A 218 -14.25 -8.40 -2.05
C TYR A 218 -12.74 -8.48 -2.18
N VAL A 219 -12.08 -7.68 -1.35
CA VAL A 219 -10.64 -7.61 -1.18
C VAL A 219 -10.33 -8.09 0.24
N ARG A 220 -9.26 -8.88 0.39
CA ARG A 220 -8.80 -9.32 1.71
C ARG A 220 -8.22 -8.12 2.46
N VAL A 221 -8.42 -8.11 3.76
CA VAL A 221 -7.85 -7.12 4.67
C VAL A 221 -7.11 -7.80 5.80
N VAL A 222 -6.23 -7.07 6.46
CA VAL A 222 -5.88 -7.39 7.84
C VAL A 222 -6.78 -6.55 8.74
N VAL A 223 -7.48 -7.18 9.66
CA VAL A 223 -8.37 -6.48 10.61
C VAL A 223 -7.59 -5.98 11.83
N SER A 224 -8.25 -5.23 12.71
CA SER A 224 -7.60 -4.54 13.84
C SER A 224 -6.91 -5.44 14.87
N ASP A 225 -7.24 -6.73 14.91
CA ASP A 225 -6.57 -7.72 15.76
C ASP A 225 -5.42 -8.47 15.05
N GLY A 226 -5.11 -8.12 13.80
CA GLY A 226 -4.04 -8.72 13.00
C GLY A 226 -4.41 -10.01 12.28
N THR A 227 -5.67 -10.46 12.33
CA THR A 227 -6.16 -11.61 11.56
C THR A 227 -6.58 -11.25 10.14
N LEU A 228 -6.84 -12.26 9.31
CA LEU A 228 -7.36 -12.10 7.96
C LEU A 228 -8.85 -11.74 8.01
N GLY A 229 -9.24 -10.68 7.30
CA GLY A 229 -10.63 -10.34 7.01
C GLY A 229 -10.96 -10.60 5.54
N ASP A 230 -12.18 -11.07 5.29
CA ASP A 230 -12.56 -11.69 4.01
C ASP A 230 -13.57 -10.87 3.20
N PHE A 231 -13.95 -9.69 3.71
CA PHE A 231 -15.18 -9.00 3.31
C PHE A 231 -15.02 -7.48 3.16
N GLY A 232 -13.81 -7.01 2.82
CA GLY A 232 -13.62 -5.60 2.49
C GLY A 232 -14.09 -5.33 1.05
N SER A 233 -15.28 -4.77 0.87
CA SER A 233 -15.73 -4.36 -0.48
C SER A 233 -14.82 -3.28 -1.06
N ALA A 234 -14.41 -3.41 -2.31
CA ALA A 234 -13.37 -2.58 -2.94
C ALA A 234 -13.65 -1.06 -2.86
N TYR A 235 -14.93 -0.66 -2.94
CA TYR A 235 -15.35 0.73 -2.83
C TYR A 235 -15.25 1.35 -1.42
N HIS A 236 -14.90 0.56 -0.39
CA HIS A 236 -14.83 1.06 0.99
C HIS A 236 -13.68 2.04 1.19
N GLY A 237 -14.02 3.32 1.29
CA GLY A 237 -13.09 4.43 1.42
C GLY A 237 -12.44 4.60 2.79
N ASP A 238 -12.80 3.77 3.76
CA ASP A 238 -12.42 3.88 5.16
C ASP A 238 -11.39 2.83 5.60
N ASN A 239 -10.99 1.92 4.72
CA ASN A 239 -9.91 0.95 4.98
C ASN A 239 -8.53 1.58 4.76
N GLY A 240 -7.57 1.13 5.57
CA GLY A 240 -6.23 1.68 5.62
C GLY A 240 -5.34 1.30 4.43
N VAL A 241 -4.51 2.26 4.03
CA VAL A 241 -3.44 2.09 3.04
C VAL A 241 -2.12 1.93 3.78
N ARG A 242 -1.47 0.77 3.60
CA ARG A 242 -0.20 0.42 4.24
C ARG A 242 0.80 -0.20 3.24
N PRO A 243 1.35 0.59 2.31
CA PRO A 243 2.07 0.07 1.16
C PRO A 243 3.51 -0.39 1.48
N LEU A 244 4.02 -1.23 0.60
CA LEU A 244 5.38 -1.73 0.52
C LEU A 244 6.16 -1.02 -0.59
N CYS A 245 7.48 -0.93 -0.42
CA CYS A 245 8.42 -0.62 -1.50
C CYS A 245 9.77 -1.33 -1.26
N VAL A 246 10.66 -1.35 -2.26
CA VAL A 246 11.99 -1.97 -2.13
C VAL A 246 13.08 -0.98 -2.49
N LEU A 247 14.08 -0.88 -1.63
CA LEU A 247 15.31 -0.13 -1.85
C LEU A 247 16.52 -1.08 -1.98
N ASP A 248 17.64 -0.53 -2.44
CA ASP A 248 18.91 -1.23 -2.37
C ASP A 248 19.52 -1.20 -0.96
N SER A 249 20.17 -2.28 -0.54
CA SER A 249 20.84 -2.36 0.75
C SER A 249 21.94 -1.30 0.93
N SER A 250 22.51 -0.77 -0.16
CA SER A 250 23.55 0.25 -0.14
C SER A 250 23.05 1.68 0.14
N VAL A 251 21.73 1.92 0.16
CA VAL A 251 21.17 3.24 0.52
C VAL A 251 21.66 3.64 1.91
N LEU A 252 22.14 4.88 2.06
CA LEU A 252 22.72 5.34 3.31
C LEU A 252 21.65 5.98 4.20
N LEU A 253 21.68 5.60 5.48
CA LEU A 253 20.90 6.22 6.54
C LEU A 253 21.78 7.07 7.45
N SER A 254 21.16 8.04 8.13
CA SER A 254 21.80 8.82 9.18
C SER A 254 22.47 7.92 10.25
N LEU A 255 23.52 8.43 10.88
CA LEU A 255 24.24 7.67 11.92
C LEU A 255 23.41 7.47 13.19
N THR A 256 22.48 8.38 13.46
CA THR A 256 21.57 8.33 14.62
C THR A 256 20.13 8.51 14.16
N PRO A 257 19.16 7.91 14.88
CA PRO A 257 17.76 8.20 14.67
C PRO A 257 17.40 9.58 15.24
N ASP A 258 16.26 10.11 14.82
CA ASP A 258 15.67 11.31 15.39
C ASP A 258 14.95 11.04 16.72
N ALA A 259 14.31 12.08 17.28
CA ALA A 259 13.57 11.98 18.54
C ALA A 259 12.38 11.00 18.51
N SER A 260 11.90 10.63 17.32
CA SER A 260 10.84 9.63 17.13
C SER A 260 11.38 8.20 16.98
N GLY A 261 12.71 8.03 17.02
CA GLY A 261 13.38 6.75 16.81
C GLY A 261 13.50 6.34 15.33
N ALA A 262 13.33 7.28 14.39
CA ALA A 262 13.42 7.01 12.96
C ALA A 262 14.71 7.58 12.36
N TYR A 263 15.39 6.78 11.55
CA TYR A 263 16.54 7.23 10.75
C TYR A 263 16.09 8.07 9.55
N THR A 264 17.00 8.85 8.96
CA THR A 264 16.73 9.62 7.74
C THR A 264 17.54 9.07 6.58
N VAL A 265 16.92 8.90 5.42
CA VAL A 265 17.61 8.55 4.17
C VAL A 265 18.43 9.75 3.70
N LEU A 266 19.72 9.52 3.46
CA LEU A 266 20.71 10.56 3.18
C LEU A 266 20.79 10.92 1.71
#